data_AF-A0A3E1DW46-F1
#
_entry.id   AF-A0A3E1DW46-F1
#
_cell.length_a   1.000
_cell.length_b   1.000
_cell.length_c   1.000
_cell.angle_alpha   90.00
_cell.angle_beta   90.00
_cell.angle_gamma   90.00
#
_symmetry.space_group_name_H-M   'P 1'
#
loop_
_entity.id
_entity.type
_entity.pdbx_description
1 polymer ?
#
loop_
_entity_poly.entity_id
_entity_poly.type
_entity_poly.pdbx_seq_one_letter_code
_entity_poly.pdbx_strand_id
1 'polypeptide(L)'
;MKNSFRFPERFRGFTFLEVIIVVAVIGIMSALAISAFSNGAADAREIVARQQQATVQSAVNAWVCGRLTGNLTVEEVRSAYNAVNGSEARLTLIRDYLDDVSYGHFVSESTSAQDRVESAATRRLGWYISMPNWTSGSYPKVELVRS
;
A
#
# COMPACT_ATOMS: atom_id res chain seq x y z
N MET A 1 5.33 -2.04 -78.43
CA MET A 1 6.19 -1.01 -77.80
C MET A 1 5.47 -0.51 -76.54
N LYS A 2 6.03 -0.78 -75.35
CA LYS A 2 5.47 -0.40 -74.04
C LYS A 2 6.22 0.84 -73.55
N ASN A 3 5.52 1.96 -73.39
CA ASN A 3 6.04 3.12 -72.66
C ASN A 3 5.19 3.32 -71.41
N SER A 4 5.65 2.78 -70.27
CA SER A 4 5.11 3.11 -68.96
C SER A 4 5.80 4.39 -68.46
N PHE A 5 5.10 5.52 -68.50
CA PHE A 5 5.54 6.76 -67.88
C PHE A 5 5.40 6.61 -66.36
N ARG A 6 6.52 6.49 -65.64
CA ARG A 6 6.55 6.35 -64.19
C ARG A 6 6.81 7.72 -63.57
N PHE A 7 5.86 8.25 -62.80
CA PHE A 7 6.07 9.46 -62.02
C PHE A 7 7.02 9.18 -60.85
N PRO A 8 8.03 10.02 -60.60
CA PRO A 8 8.89 9.87 -59.43
C PRO A 8 8.14 10.28 -58.16
N GLU A 9 7.99 9.36 -57.21
CA GLU A 9 7.53 9.70 -55.86
C GLU A 9 8.63 10.46 -55.12
N ARG A 10 8.41 11.74 -54.83
CA ARG A 10 9.30 12.53 -53.99
C ARG A 10 9.15 12.09 -52.54
N PHE A 11 10.04 11.22 -52.06
CA PHE A 11 10.22 11.00 -50.64
C PHE A 11 10.68 12.31 -49.99
N ARG A 12 9.78 12.99 -49.27
CA ARG A 12 10.12 14.11 -48.39
C ARG A 12 10.77 13.52 -47.14
N GLY A 13 12.07 13.72 -46.98
CA GLY A 13 12.80 13.36 -45.76
C GLY A 13 12.43 14.26 -44.59
N PHE A 14 12.53 13.71 -43.38
CA PHE A 14 12.30 14.40 -42.11
C PHE A 14 13.25 15.62 -42.00
N THR A 15 12.73 16.81 -41.66
CA THR A 15 13.58 18.00 -41.54
C THR A 15 14.21 18.09 -40.14
N PHE A 16 15.39 18.71 -40.02
CA PHE A 16 16.05 18.86 -38.72
C PHE A 16 15.20 19.68 -37.73
N LEU A 17 14.50 20.70 -38.23
CA LEU A 17 13.56 21.50 -37.45
C LEU A 17 12.42 20.66 -36.89
N GLU A 18 11.90 19.74 -37.69
CA GLU A 18 10.81 18.83 -37.28
C GLU A 18 11.28 17.88 -36.17
N VAL A 19 12.53 17.37 -36.23
CA VAL A 19 13.08 16.58 -35.11
C VAL A 19 13.23 17.42 -33.86
N ILE A 20 13.77 18.65 -33.97
CA ILE A 20 14.00 19.54 -32.82
C ILE A 20 12.70 19.86 -32.09
N ILE A 21 11.65 20.23 -32.83
CA ILE A 21 10.36 20.58 -32.22
C ILE A 21 9.74 19.34 -31.57
N VAL A 22 9.83 18.17 -32.21
CA VAL A 22 9.30 16.92 -31.66
C VAL A 22 10.01 16.54 -30.36
N VAL A 23 11.34 16.54 -30.32
CA VAL A 23 12.07 16.21 -29.08
C VAL A 23 11.85 17.25 -27.98
N ALA A 24 11.68 18.53 -28.34
CA ALA A 24 11.34 19.58 -27.38
C ALA A 24 9.94 19.35 -26.76
N VAL A 25 8.93 19.06 -27.58
CA VAL A 25 7.56 18.79 -27.10
C VAL A 25 7.50 17.49 -26.29
N ILE A 26 8.14 16.41 -26.75
CA ILE A 26 8.20 15.14 -26.02
C ILE A 26 8.93 15.33 -24.68
N GLY A 27 10.00 16.12 -24.63
CA GLY A 27 10.72 16.41 -23.39
C GLY A 27 9.84 17.08 -22.34
N ILE A 28 9.08 18.10 -22.73
CA ILE A 28 8.15 18.80 -21.82
C ILE A 28 7.03 17.87 -21.36
N MET A 29 6.38 17.14 -22.29
CA MET A 29 5.31 16.21 -21.96
C MET A 29 5.79 15.08 -21.04
N SER A 30 6.99 14.56 -21.27
CA SER A 30 7.57 13.48 -20.46
C SER A 30 7.82 13.93 -19.02
N ALA A 31 8.31 15.16 -18.81
CA ALA A 31 8.52 15.70 -17.46
C ALA A 31 7.19 15.84 -16.67
N LEU A 32 6.13 16.29 -17.33
CA LEU A 32 4.80 16.41 -16.71
C LEU A 32 4.16 15.04 -16.45
N ALA A 33 4.31 14.09 -17.39
CA ALA A 33 3.77 12.75 -17.23
C ALA A 33 4.43 11.99 -16.05
N ILE A 34 5.75 12.08 -15.91
CA ILE A 34 6.49 11.44 -14.81
C ILE A 34 6.06 12.02 -13.46
N SER A 35 5.98 13.34 -13.35
CA SER A 35 5.60 14.01 -12.09
C SER A 35 4.16 13.71 -11.70
N ALA A 36 3.21 13.75 -12.64
CA ALA A 36 1.82 13.38 -12.39
C ALA A 36 1.68 11.92 -11.93
N PHE A 37 2.36 10.98 -12.58
CA PHE A 37 2.33 9.56 -12.20
C PHE A 37 2.97 9.32 -10.84
N SER A 38 4.08 9.98 -10.52
CA SER A 38 4.76 9.86 -9.23
C SER A 38 3.86 10.30 -8.07
N ASN A 39 3.19 11.44 -8.21
CA ASN A 39 2.29 11.95 -7.17
C ASN A 39 1.05 11.08 -7.03
N GLY A 40 0.38 10.73 -8.13
CA GLY A 40 -0.79 9.85 -8.10
C GLY A 40 -0.50 8.46 -7.53
N ALA A 41 0.70 7.92 -7.79
CA ALA A 41 1.12 6.65 -7.21
C ALA A 41 1.40 6.74 -5.70
N ALA A 42 1.90 7.88 -5.20
CA ALA A 42 2.08 8.10 -3.77
C ALA A 42 0.72 8.24 -3.05
N ASP A 43 -0.18 9.03 -3.60
CA ASP A 43 -1.54 9.24 -3.06
C ASP A 43 -2.33 7.93 -3.01
N ALA A 44 -2.27 7.13 -4.07
CA ALA A 44 -2.91 5.83 -4.11
C ALA A 44 -2.38 4.88 -3.02
N ARG A 45 -1.07 4.89 -2.78
CA ARG A 45 -0.47 4.08 -1.70
C ARG A 45 -0.91 4.55 -0.33
N GLU A 46 -1.06 5.87 -0.12
CA GLU A 46 -1.55 6.42 1.14
C GLU A 46 -2.97 5.94 1.42
N ILE A 47 -3.85 5.98 0.41
CA ILE A 47 -5.21 5.46 0.52
C ILE A 47 -5.20 3.97 0.88
N VAL A 48 -4.37 3.17 0.20
CA VAL A 48 -4.24 1.73 0.50
C VAL A 48 -3.73 1.49 1.92
N ALA A 49 -2.73 2.26 2.39
CA ALA A 49 -2.23 2.14 3.76
C ALA A 49 -3.32 2.45 4.81
N ARG A 50 -4.14 3.47 4.56
CA ARG A 50 -5.28 3.81 5.43
C ARG A 50 -6.38 2.75 5.38
N GLN A 51 -6.66 2.19 4.21
CA GLN A 51 -7.59 1.06 4.07
C GLN A 51 -7.09 -0.16 4.84
N GLN A 52 -5.81 -0.50 4.73
CA GLN A 52 -5.20 -1.59 5.48
C GLN A 52 -5.29 -1.37 6.99
N GLN A 53 -5.02 -0.15 7.47
CA GLN A 53 -5.23 0.20 8.88
C GLN A 53 -6.67 -0.05 9.33
N ALA A 54 -7.66 0.37 8.53
CA ALA A 54 -9.08 0.16 8.84
C ALA A 54 -9.46 -1.33 8.84
N THR A 55 -8.93 -2.12 7.89
CA THR A 55 -9.11 -3.57 7.85
C THR A 55 -8.55 -4.24 9.09
N VAL A 56 -7.31 -3.90 9.49
CA VAL A 56 -6.69 -4.43 10.70
C VAL A 56 -7.48 -4.00 11.96
N GLN A 57 -7.95 -2.75 12.03
CA GLN A 57 -8.79 -2.28 13.13
C GLN A 57 -10.11 -3.05 13.23
N SER A 58 -10.75 -3.33 12.09
CA SER A 58 -11.97 -4.13 12.05
C SER A 58 -11.72 -5.57 12.50
N ALA A 59 -10.59 -6.16 12.10
CA ALA A 59 -10.20 -7.51 12.50
C ALA A 59 -9.89 -7.61 14.00
N VAL A 60 -9.22 -6.62 14.59
CA VAL A 60 -9.02 -6.52 16.04
C VAL A 60 -10.36 -6.40 16.77
N ASN A 61 -11.27 -5.54 16.30
CA ASN A 61 -12.59 -5.41 16.91
C ASN A 61 -13.40 -6.70 16.82
N ALA A 62 -13.37 -7.39 15.68
CA ALA A 62 -14.05 -8.68 15.50
C ALA A 62 -13.48 -9.77 16.42
N TRP A 63 -12.16 -9.82 16.58
CA TRP A 63 -11.50 -10.69 17.54
C TRP A 63 -11.93 -10.42 18.98
N VAL A 64 -11.98 -9.14 19.39
CA VAL A 64 -12.48 -8.77 20.72
C VAL A 64 -13.92 -9.21 20.91
N CYS A 65 -14.82 -8.90 19.97
CA CYS A 65 -16.22 -9.30 20.05
C CYS A 65 -16.42 -10.82 20.12
N GLY A 66 -15.64 -11.59 19.36
CA GLY A 66 -15.65 -13.06 19.41
C GLY A 66 -15.26 -13.59 20.78
N ARG A 67 -14.23 -13.01 21.40
CA ARG A 67 -13.78 -13.38 22.75
C ARG A 67 -14.81 -13.02 23.83
N LEU A 68 -15.45 -11.86 23.74
CA LEU A 68 -16.48 -11.42 24.67
C LEU A 68 -17.73 -12.31 24.61
N THR A 69 -18.09 -12.78 23.41
CA THR A 69 -19.20 -13.72 23.23
C THR A 69 -18.87 -15.11 23.83
N GLY A 70 -17.58 -15.45 23.90
CA GLY A 70 -17.05 -16.64 24.57
C GLY A 70 -17.06 -16.60 26.11
N ASN A 71 -17.83 -15.67 26.71
CA ASN A 71 -17.99 -15.52 28.16
C ASN A 71 -16.75 -14.98 28.91
N LEU A 72 -15.84 -14.30 28.19
CA LEU A 72 -14.71 -13.57 28.78
C LEU A 72 -15.09 -12.12 29.05
N THR A 73 -14.56 -11.57 30.13
CA THR A 73 -14.69 -10.14 30.43
C THR A 73 -13.75 -9.29 29.57
N VAL A 74 -14.08 -8.01 29.38
CA VAL A 74 -13.24 -7.05 28.64
C VAL A 74 -11.81 -7.01 29.20
N GLU A 75 -11.66 -7.15 30.51
CA GLU A 75 -10.37 -7.11 31.19
C GLU A 75 -9.51 -8.35 30.89
N GLU A 76 -10.12 -9.54 30.81
CA GLU A 76 -9.42 -10.77 30.43
C GLU A 76 -9.00 -10.74 28.96
N VAL A 77 -9.85 -10.25 28.06
CA VAL A 77 -9.50 -10.09 26.64
C VAL A 77 -8.37 -9.08 26.47
N ARG A 78 -8.40 -7.97 27.22
CA ARG A 78 -7.33 -6.97 27.25
C ARG A 78 -6.02 -7.56 27.75
N SER A 79 -6.07 -8.36 28.82
CA SER A 79 -4.91 -9.06 29.34
C SER A 79 -4.31 -10.01 28.29
N ALA A 80 -5.15 -10.79 27.60
CA ALA A 80 -4.72 -11.68 26.52
C ALA A 80 -4.09 -10.94 25.33
N TYR A 81 -4.65 -9.78 24.95
CA TYR A 81 -4.09 -8.93 23.90
C TYR A 81 -2.72 -8.35 24.29
N ASN A 82 -2.60 -7.85 25.53
CA ASN A 82 -1.36 -7.25 26.03
C ASN A 82 -0.28 -8.28 26.39
N ALA A 83 -0.66 -9.53 26.70
CA ALA A 83 0.28 -10.62 26.96
C ALA A 83 1.15 -10.92 25.72
N VAL A 84 0.62 -10.64 24.54
CA VAL A 84 1.35 -10.72 23.28
C VAL A 84 2.15 -9.42 23.08
N ASN A 85 3.48 -9.54 23.15
CA ASN A 85 4.39 -8.42 22.94
C ASN A 85 4.71 -8.28 21.45
N GLY A 86 4.58 -7.06 20.93
CA GLY A 86 4.89 -6.74 19.54
C GLY A 86 3.69 -6.76 18.61
N SER A 87 3.70 -5.87 17.61
CA SER A 87 2.59 -5.76 16.64
C SER A 87 2.48 -6.99 15.75
N GLU A 88 3.59 -7.63 15.37
CA GLU A 88 3.61 -8.84 14.55
C GLU A 88 2.96 -10.03 15.29
N ALA A 89 3.28 -10.21 16.56
CA ALA A 89 2.68 -11.27 17.34
C ALA A 89 1.16 -11.00 17.55
N ARG A 90 0.75 -9.73 17.71
CA ARG A 90 -0.67 -9.33 17.77
C ARG A 90 -1.41 -9.56 16.46
N LEU A 91 -0.73 -9.45 15.31
CA LEU A 91 -1.32 -9.79 14.02
C LEU A 91 -1.77 -11.26 13.97
N THR A 92 -1.05 -12.15 14.64
CA THR A 92 -1.41 -13.58 14.70
C THR A 92 -2.70 -13.82 15.49
N LEU A 93 -3.02 -12.98 16.48
CA LEU A 93 -4.29 -13.09 17.22
C LEU A 93 -5.51 -12.88 16.31
N ILE A 94 -5.38 -12.01 15.31
CA ILE A 94 -6.46 -11.64 14.40
C ILE A 94 -6.42 -12.40 13.08
N ARG A 95 -5.59 -13.45 12.97
CA ARG A 95 -5.40 -14.22 11.74
C ARG A 95 -6.72 -14.71 11.14
N ASP A 96 -7.60 -15.29 11.95
CA ASP A 96 -8.88 -15.85 11.49
C ASP A 96 -9.89 -14.77 11.05
N TYR A 97 -9.59 -13.50 11.32
CA TYR A 97 -10.39 -12.34 10.96
C TYR A 97 -9.82 -11.57 9.76
N LEU A 98 -8.72 -12.05 9.18
CA LEU A 98 -8.11 -11.55 7.96
C LEU A 98 -8.13 -12.66 6.90
N ASP A 99 -8.21 -12.25 5.64
CA ASP A 99 -8.01 -13.19 4.54
C ASP A 99 -6.55 -13.68 4.49
N ASP A 100 -6.34 -14.93 4.08
CA ASP A 100 -5.03 -15.61 4.12
C ASP A 100 -3.98 -14.88 3.28
N VAL A 101 -4.37 -14.31 2.14
CA VAL A 101 -3.47 -13.53 1.28
C VAL A 101 -3.08 -12.22 1.94
N SER A 102 -4.05 -11.53 2.55
CA SER A 102 -3.80 -10.26 3.25
C SER A 102 -2.87 -10.47 4.44
N TYR A 103 -3.12 -11.50 5.24
CA TYR A 103 -2.25 -11.90 6.35
C TYR A 103 -0.84 -12.27 5.85
N GLY A 104 -0.74 -13.07 4.78
CA GLY A 104 0.52 -13.44 4.16
C GLY A 104 1.36 -12.22 3.73
N HIS A 105 0.73 -11.20 3.14
CA HIS A 105 1.42 -9.96 2.79
C HIS A 105 1.98 -9.24 4.01
N PHE A 106 1.20 -9.12 5.08
CA PHE A 106 1.67 -8.46 6.30
C PHE A 106 2.84 -9.21 6.95
N VAL A 107 2.77 -10.54 7.03
CA VAL A 107 3.83 -11.36 7.63
C VAL A 107 5.09 -11.38 6.79
N SER A 108 4.97 -11.45 5.46
CA SER A 108 6.13 -11.48 4.56
C SER A 108 6.91 -10.16 4.53
N GLU A 109 6.22 -9.05 4.79
CA GLU A 109 6.81 -7.71 4.74
C GLU A 109 7.24 -7.21 6.12
N SER A 110 6.58 -7.65 7.20
CA SER A 110 6.98 -7.33 8.57
C SER A 110 8.30 -8.01 8.93
N THR A 111 9.23 -7.24 9.51
CA THR A 111 10.45 -7.80 10.12
C THR A 111 10.33 -7.81 11.64
N SER A 112 10.54 -8.97 12.27
CA SER A 112 10.43 -9.14 13.74
C SER A 112 11.39 -8.28 14.57
N ALA A 113 12.40 -7.67 13.94
CA ALA A 113 13.39 -6.84 14.63
C ALA A 113 12.83 -5.51 15.19
N GLN A 114 11.64 -5.07 14.77
CA GLN A 114 11.16 -3.72 15.06
C GLN A 114 9.75 -3.62 15.69
N ASP A 115 9.06 -4.75 15.93
CA ASP A 115 7.67 -4.77 16.42
C ASP A 115 6.66 -3.97 15.56
N ARG A 116 6.88 -3.96 14.24
CA ARG A 116 6.08 -3.22 13.24
C ARG A 116 5.39 -4.19 12.29
N VAL A 117 4.14 -3.90 11.94
CA VAL A 117 3.46 -4.61 10.84
C VAL A 117 3.58 -3.76 9.58
N GLU A 118 4.18 -4.32 8.54
CA GLU A 118 4.40 -3.62 7.28
C GLU A 118 3.65 -4.31 6.15
N SER A 119 3.33 -3.54 5.12
CA SER A 119 2.87 -4.05 3.83
C SER A 119 3.69 -3.40 2.72
N ALA A 120 3.63 -3.93 1.50
CA ALA A 120 4.30 -3.32 0.36
C ALA A 120 3.90 -1.84 0.12
N ALA A 121 2.69 -1.45 0.52
CA ALA A 121 2.22 -0.07 0.43
C ALA A 121 2.83 0.81 1.54
N THR A 122 2.79 0.35 2.79
CA THR A 122 3.31 1.13 3.93
C THR A 122 4.83 1.25 3.86
N ARG A 123 5.53 0.17 3.50
CA ARG A 123 7.00 0.15 3.35
C ARG A 123 7.51 1.15 2.33
N ARG A 124 6.81 1.29 1.19
CA ARG A 124 7.17 2.28 0.15
C ARG A 124 6.91 3.73 0.56
N LEU A 125 6.05 3.96 1.54
CA LEU A 125 5.78 5.27 2.11
C LEU A 125 6.67 5.58 3.33
N GLY A 126 7.44 4.59 3.81
CA GLY A 126 8.13 4.66 5.11
C GLY A 126 7.13 4.73 6.26
N TRP A 127 5.99 4.05 6.14
CA TRP A 127 4.96 3.97 7.17
C TRP A 127 4.85 2.51 7.62
N TYR A 128 4.30 2.31 8.82
CA TYR A 128 4.03 0.99 9.37
C TYR A 128 2.78 1.01 10.24
N ILE A 129 2.16 -0.15 10.38
CA ILE A 129 1.02 -0.36 11.27
C ILE A 129 1.57 -0.80 12.63
N SER A 130 1.20 -0.05 13.67
CA SER A 130 1.49 -0.35 15.06
C SER A 130 0.20 -0.75 15.77
N MET A 131 0.29 -1.81 16.55
CA MET A 131 -0.78 -2.26 17.43
C MET A 131 -0.33 -2.04 18.87
N PRO A 132 -0.47 -0.84 19.46
CA PRO A 132 -0.03 -0.53 20.82
C PRO A 132 -0.83 -1.30 21.88
N ASN A 133 -0.33 -1.26 23.13
CA ASN A 133 -0.98 -1.90 24.26
C ASN A 133 -2.39 -1.33 24.47
N TRP A 134 -3.35 -2.20 24.72
CA TRP A 134 -4.71 -1.80 25.02
C TRP A 134 -4.82 -1.36 26.49
N THR A 135 -5.07 -0.06 26.69
CA THR A 135 -5.29 0.57 28.00
C THR A 135 -6.66 0.25 28.57
N SER A 136 -6.75 0.18 29.90
CA SER A 136 -8.03 -0.05 30.59
C SER A 136 -9.01 1.11 30.31
N GLY A 137 -10.30 0.78 30.16
CA GLY A 137 -11.37 1.76 29.88
C GLY A 137 -11.37 2.36 28.46
N SER A 138 -10.55 1.85 27.55
CA SER A 138 -10.50 2.27 26.14
C SER A 138 -10.86 1.11 25.20
N TYR A 139 -10.87 1.37 23.88
CA TYR A 139 -10.92 0.33 22.85
C TYR A 139 -9.50 0.08 22.31
N PRO A 140 -9.19 -1.14 21.80
CA PRO A 140 -7.92 -1.38 21.12
C PRO A 140 -7.83 -0.52 19.87
N LYS A 141 -6.66 0.07 19.64
CA LYS A 141 -6.42 0.98 18.52
C LYS A 141 -5.30 0.45 17.65
N VAL A 142 -5.47 0.63 16.35
CA VAL A 142 -4.46 0.37 15.33
C VAL A 142 -4.00 1.71 14.79
N GLU A 143 -2.70 1.96 14.88
CA GLU A 143 -2.10 3.23 14.51
C GLU A 143 -1.25 3.08 13.26
N LEU A 144 -1.34 4.05 12.37
CA LEU A 144 -0.47 4.17 11.20
C LEU A 144 0.63 5.17 11.55
N VAL A 145 1.86 4.69 11.67
CA VAL A 145 3.01 5.43 12.18
C VAL A 145 4.05 5.58 11.09
N ARG A 146 4.76 6.70 11.07
CA ARG A 146 5.88 6.93 10.15
C ARG A 146 7.17 6.34 10.73
N SER A 147 7.92 5.61 9.90
CA SER A 147 9.17 4.92 10.22
C SER A 147 10.27 5.86 10.70
#